data_AF-A0A327W5S7-F1
#
_entry.id   AF-A0A327W5S7-F1
#
_cell.length_a   1.000
_cell.length_b   1.000
_cell.length_c   1.000
_cell.angle_alpha   90.00
_cell.angle_beta   90.00
_cell.angle_gamma   90.00
#
_symmetry.space_group_name_H-M   'P 1'
#
loop_
_entity.id
_entity.type
_entity.pdbx_description
1 polymer ?
#
loop_
_entity_poly.entity_id
_entity_poly.type
_entity_poly.pdbx_seq_one_letter_code
_entity_poly.pdbx_strand_id
1 'polypeptide(L)'
;MSNSVNSKPDRPDNSPEDDPSWGGVIVGLMLATAGGGLIYNRYQQFHDPDNDPISLTRIELLIYKIAGGNEWVLLAAYGIIALVGIYLIISNIIHLRIKQ
;
A
#
# COMPACT_ATOMS: atom_id res chain seq x y z
N MET A 1 -0.52 59.73 4.45
CA MET A 1 -0.41 58.43 5.14
C MET A 1 -0.58 57.35 4.10
N SER A 2 0.50 56.67 3.73
CA SER A 2 0.50 55.63 2.69
C SER A 2 0.30 54.27 3.37
N ASN A 3 -0.89 53.69 3.28
CA ASN A 3 -1.14 52.33 3.72
C ASN A 3 -0.61 51.39 2.62
N SER A 4 0.61 50.89 2.80
CA SER A 4 1.17 49.85 1.95
C SER A 4 0.33 48.58 2.11
N VAL A 5 -0.56 48.33 1.16
CA VAL A 5 -1.23 47.04 0.99
C VAL A 5 -0.12 46.02 0.72
N ASN A 6 0.20 45.23 1.73
CA ASN A 6 1.15 44.14 1.64
C ASN A 6 0.47 42.97 0.91
N SER A 7 0.30 43.10 -0.39
CA SER A 7 -0.13 42.03 -1.28
C SER A 7 1.04 41.06 -1.44
N LYS A 8 1.20 40.18 -0.45
CA LYS A 8 2.01 38.98 -0.60
C LYS A 8 1.40 38.22 -1.79
N PRO A 9 2.14 37.95 -2.87
CA PRO A 9 1.57 37.25 -4.01
C PRO A 9 1.22 35.84 -3.55
N ASP A 10 -0.07 35.51 -3.58
CA ASP A 10 -0.55 34.14 -3.49
C ASP A 10 0.21 33.36 -4.58
N ARG A 11 1.17 32.54 -4.14
CA ARG A 11 1.84 31.62 -5.04
C ARG A 11 0.75 30.70 -5.58
N PRO A 12 0.70 30.44 -6.90
CA PRO A 12 -0.21 29.44 -7.41
C PRO A 12 0.12 28.13 -6.71
N ASP A 13 -0.87 27.60 -6.01
CA ASP A 13 -0.81 26.35 -5.25
C ASP A 13 -0.77 25.20 -6.26
N ASN A 14 0.37 25.09 -6.95
CA ASN A 14 0.68 24.11 -7.96
C ASN A 14 1.43 22.96 -7.29
N SER A 15 0.75 22.20 -6.44
CA SER A 15 1.23 20.89 -6.02
C SER A 15 0.04 19.97 -5.82
N PRO A 16 -0.25 19.02 -6.73
CA PRO A 16 -0.93 17.79 -6.34
C PRO A 16 0.09 16.93 -5.59
N GLU A 17 0.67 17.47 -4.53
CA GLU A 17 1.41 16.68 -3.56
C GLU A 17 0.33 16.15 -2.63
N ASP A 18 0.06 14.86 -2.72
CA ASP A 18 -0.94 14.15 -1.91
C ASP A 18 -0.89 14.65 -0.47
N ASP A 19 -1.82 15.54 -0.15
CA ASP A 19 -1.84 16.21 1.13
C ASP A 19 -2.02 15.12 2.20
N PRO A 20 -1.13 15.04 3.21
CA PRO A 20 -1.11 13.93 4.15
C PRO A 20 -2.48 13.80 4.82
N SER A 21 -3.10 12.64 4.67
CA SER A 21 -4.50 12.43 5.04
C SER A 21 -4.70 11.15 5.84
N TRP A 22 -5.69 11.18 6.74
CA TRP A 22 -6.20 9.98 7.39
C TRP A 22 -6.75 8.95 6.39
N GLY A 23 -7.17 9.40 5.20
CA GLY A 23 -7.52 8.53 4.08
C GLY A 23 -6.36 7.65 3.64
N GLY A 24 -5.16 8.22 3.50
CA GLY A 24 -3.94 7.47 3.17
C GLY A 24 -3.55 6.45 4.25
N VAL A 25 -3.79 6.77 5.53
CA VAL A 25 -3.59 5.82 6.65
C VAL A 25 -4.55 4.64 6.55
N ILE A 26 -5.84 4.88 6.26
CA ILE A 26 -6.85 3.83 6.11
C ILE A 26 -6.54 2.93 4.92
N VAL A 27 -6.17 3.52 3.77
CA VAL A 27 -5.77 2.77 2.57
C VAL A 27 -4.53 1.92 2.86
N GLY A 28 -3.53 2.49 3.54
CA GLY A 28 -2.35 1.75 3.95
C GLY A 28 -2.67 0.56 4.87
N LEU A 29 -3.60 0.75 5.81
CA LEU A 29 -4.12 -0.32 6.70
C LEU A 29 -4.82 -1.43 5.91
N MET A 30 -5.67 -1.07 4.95
CA MET A 30 -6.32 -2.04 4.08
C MET A 30 -5.31 -2.84 3.25
N LEU A 31 -4.30 -2.18 2.67
CA LEU A 31 -3.26 -2.85 1.89
C LEU A 31 -2.37 -3.75 2.77
N ALA A 32 -1.98 -3.29 3.95
CA ALA A 32 -1.18 -4.06 4.88
C ALA A 32 -1.91 -5.31 5.37
N THR A 33 -3.17 -5.18 5.75
CA THR A 33 -4.01 -6.30 6.21
C THR A 33 -4.35 -7.27 5.08
N ALA A 34 -4.70 -6.77 3.89
CA ALA A 34 -4.95 -7.60 2.72
C ALA A 34 -3.69 -8.37 2.29
N GLY A 35 -2.54 -7.69 2.17
CA GLY A 35 -1.27 -8.32 1.81
C GLY A 35 -0.85 -9.39 2.83
N GLY A 36 -0.89 -9.05 4.13
CA GLY A 36 -0.56 -10.01 5.20
C GLY A 36 -1.52 -11.19 5.29
N GLY A 37 -2.83 -10.95 5.14
CA GLY A 37 -3.85 -11.99 5.13
C GLY A 37 -3.72 -12.94 3.94
N LEU A 38 -3.42 -12.41 2.75
CA LEU A 38 -3.16 -13.20 1.55
C LEU A 38 -1.89 -14.04 1.70
N ILE A 39 -0.81 -13.49 2.28
CA ILE A 39 0.39 -14.26 2.60
C ILE A 39 0.06 -15.43 3.53
N TYR A 40 -0.64 -15.17 4.63
CA TYR A 40 -0.95 -16.19 5.63
C TYR A 40 -1.82 -17.31 5.05
N ASN A 41 -2.91 -16.94 4.37
CA ASN A 41 -3.82 -17.90 3.74
C ASN A 41 -3.08 -18.75 2.69
N ARG A 42 -2.25 -18.12 1.85
CA ARG A 42 -1.55 -18.83 0.79
C ARG A 42 -0.38 -19.67 1.29
N TYR A 43 0.32 -19.21 2.33
CA TYR A 43 1.37 -19.99 2.98
C TYR A 43 0.81 -21.32 3.50
N GLN A 44 -0.34 -21.30 4.18
CA GLN A 44 -1.01 -22.53 4.64
C GLN A 44 -1.43 -23.43 3.48
N GLN A 45 -1.99 -22.87 2.40
CA GLN A 45 -2.41 -23.68 1.24
C GLN A 45 -1.25 -24.36 0.49
N PHE A 46 -0.06 -23.75 0.46
CA PHE A 46 1.11 -24.35 -0.19
C PHE A 46 1.84 -25.37 0.70
N HIS A 47 1.80 -25.18 2.03
CA HIS A 47 2.60 -25.98 2.97
C HIS A 47 1.81 -27.06 3.73
N ASP A 48 0.48 -27.08 3.58
CA ASP A 48 -0.38 -28.04 4.26
C ASP A 48 -1.01 -29.01 3.24
N PRO A 49 -0.54 -30.27 3.17
CA PRO A 49 -0.93 -31.22 2.13
C PRO A 49 -2.36 -31.77 2.26
N ASP A 50 -3.04 -31.51 3.38
CA ASP A 50 -4.43 -31.93 3.64
C ASP A 50 -5.48 -30.86 3.25
N ASN A 51 -5.05 -29.67 2.81
CA ASN A 51 -5.97 -28.62 2.39
C ASN A 51 -6.40 -28.77 0.93
N ASP A 52 -7.63 -28.29 0.64
CA ASP A 52 -8.26 -28.30 -0.68
C ASP A 52 -7.29 -27.92 -1.82
N PRO A 53 -7.45 -28.49 -3.03
CA PRO A 53 -6.55 -28.24 -4.15
C PRO A 53 -6.41 -26.74 -4.39
N ILE A 54 -5.16 -26.29 -4.43
CA ILE A 54 -4.74 -24.89 -4.58
C ILE A 54 -5.48 -24.24 -5.76
N SER A 55 -6.58 -23.55 -5.45
CA SER A 55 -7.35 -22.81 -6.45
C SER A 55 -6.71 -21.43 -6.57
N LEU A 56 -5.90 -21.25 -7.61
CA LEU A 56 -5.31 -19.96 -8.01
C LEU A 56 -6.38 -19.16 -8.75
N THR A 57 -6.62 -17.93 -8.32
CA THR A 57 -7.39 -16.96 -9.12
C THR A 57 -6.65 -16.67 -10.44
N ARG A 58 -7.35 -16.15 -11.46
CA ARG A 58 -6.74 -15.90 -12.79
C ARG A 58 -5.50 -15.00 -12.73
N ILE A 59 -5.49 -14.03 -11.81
CA ILE A 59 -4.38 -13.10 -11.63
C ILE A 59 -3.20 -13.81 -10.96
N GLU A 60 -3.45 -14.61 -9.93
CA GLU A 60 -2.42 -15.42 -9.27
C GLU A 60 -1.81 -16.45 -10.20
N LEU A 61 -2.63 -17.11 -11.03
CA LEU A 61 -2.16 -18.05 -12.04
C LEU A 61 -1.23 -17.37 -13.05
N LEU A 62 -1.54 -16.12 -13.43
CA LEU A 62 -0.73 -15.34 -14.35
C LEU A 62 0.61 -14.96 -13.70
N ILE A 63 0.59 -14.49 -12.45
CA ILE A 63 1.81 -14.20 -11.68
C ILE A 63 2.66 -15.48 -11.53
N TYR A 64 2.03 -16.59 -11.14
CA TYR A 64 2.68 -17.88 -10.96
C TYR A 64 3.30 -18.41 -12.26
N LYS A 65 2.61 -18.26 -13.39
CA LYS A 65 3.09 -18.68 -14.72
C LYS A 65 4.25 -17.81 -15.21
N ILE A 66 4.19 -16.49 -15.00
CA ILE A 66 5.29 -15.56 -15.32
C ILE A 66 6.50 -15.84 -14.43
N ALA A 67 6.26 -16.22 -13.17
CA ALA A 67 7.29 -16.56 -12.19
C ALA A 67 7.90 -17.95 -12.37
N GLY A 68 7.49 -18.71 -13.40
CA GLY A 68 8.02 -20.05 -13.67
C GLY A 68 7.53 -21.14 -12.71
N GLY A 69 6.37 -20.96 -12.09
CA GLY A 69 5.79 -21.92 -11.13
C GLY A 69 6.35 -21.80 -9.71
N ASN A 70 6.97 -20.68 -9.37
CA ASN A 70 7.52 -20.47 -8.04
C ASN A 70 6.50 -19.80 -7.09
N GLU A 71 6.04 -20.54 -6.10
CA GLU A 71 5.11 -20.08 -5.05
C GLU A 71 5.68 -18.92 -4.22
N TRP A 72 7.00 -18.91 -4.00
CA TRP A 72 7.69 -17.84 -3.26
C TRP A 72 7.56 -16.48 -3.93
N VAL A 73 7.44 -16.45 -5.26
CA VAL A 73 7.25 -15.20 -6.01
C VAL A 73 5.85 -14.64 -5.79
N LEU A 74 4.85 -15.51 -5.67
CA LEU A 74 3.49 -15.09 -5.33
C LEU A 74 3.43 -14.54 -3.90
N LEU A 75 4.06 -15.21 -2.94
CA LEU A 75 4.18 -14.70 -1.57
C LEU A 75 4.94 -13.37 -1.51
N ALA A 76 6.04 -13.24 -2.28
CA ALA A 76 6.81 -12.01 -2.35
C ALA A 76 5.99 -10.85 -2.92
N ALA A 77 5.15 -11.09 -3.94
CA ALA A 77 4.25 -10.07 -4.49
C ALA A 77 3.27 -9.54 -3.43
N TYR A 78 2.68 -10.44 -2.63
CA TYR A 78 1.83 -10.03 -1.51
C TYR A 78 2.60 -9.32 -0.39
N GLY A 79 3.84 -9.73 -0.14
CA GLY A 79 4.75 -9.05 0.78
C GLY A 79 5.02 -7.60 0.36
N ILE A 80 5.24 -7.35 -0.93
CA ILE A 80 5.42 -6.00 -1.46
C ILE A 80 4.16 -5.16 -1.22
N ILE A 81 2.97 -5.70 -1.48
CA ILE A 81 1.70 -4.99 -1.23
C ILE A 81 1.58 -4.62 0.26
N ALA A 82 1.91 -5.56 1.16
CA ALA A 82 1.88 -5.31 2.60
C ALA A 82 2.87 -4.20 3.01
N LEU A 83 4.09 -4.23 2.47
CA LEU A 83 5.12 -3.22 2.74
C LEU A 83 4.72 -1.83 2.22
N VAL A 84 4.11 -1.75 1.03
CA VAL A 84 3.57 -0.50 0.49
C VAL A 84 2.46 0.04 1.41
N GLY A 85 1.58 -0.83 1.89
CA GLY A 85 0.55 -0.44 2.88
C GLY A 85 1.16 0.14 4.16
N ILE A 86 2.16 -0.54 4.73
CA ILE A 86 2.89 -0.07 5.93
C ILE A 86 3.59 1.27 5.66
N TYR A 87 4.23 1.42 4.50
CA TYR A 87 4.88 2.67 4.10
C TYR A 87 3.88 3.83 4.04
N LEU A 88 2.70 3.63 3.45
CA LEU A 88 1.65 4.65 3.40
C LEU A 88 1.15 5.05 4.79
N ILE A 89 0.99 4.08 5.71
CA ILE A 89 0.62 4.35 7.11
C ILE A 89 1.69 5.24 7.76
N ILE A 90 2.95 4.81 7.71
CA ILE A 90 4.06 5.50 8.38
C ILE A 90 4.24 6.90 7.80
N SER A 91 4.25 7.02 6.47
CA SER A 91 4.41 8.31 5.78
C SER A 91 3.32 9.30 6.15
N ASN A 92 2.05 8.87 6.11
CA ASN A 92 0.93 9.76 6.45
C ASN A 92 0.93 10.13 7.95
N ILE A 93 1.24 9.19 8.86
CA ILE A 93 1.32 9.48 10.30
C ILE A 93 2.44 10.48 10.61
N ILE A 94 3.63 10.31 10.02
CA ILE A 94 4.76 11.21 10.24
C ILE A 94 4.40 12.62 9.77
N HIS A 95 3.85 12.76 8.57
CA HIS A 95 3.47 14.06 8.03
C HIS A 95 2.32 14.71 8.80
N LEU A 96 1.31 13.96 9.23
CA LEU A 96 0.23 14.47 10.08
C LEU A 96 0.76 14.97 11.44
N ARG A 97 1.74 14.27 12.02
CA ARG A 97 2.38 14.72 13.27
C ARG A 97 3.22 15.99 13.10
N ILE A 98 3.87 16.17 11.95
CA ILE A 98 4.69 17.36 11.66
C ILE A 98 3.81 18.58 11.33
N LYS A 99 2.61 18.37 10.77
CA LYS A 99 1.65 19.42 10.39
C LYS A 99 0.79 19.91 11.56
N GLN A 100 0.77 19.21 12.70
CA GLN A 100 0.11 19.61 13.96
C GLN A 100 1.04 20.45 14.86
#